data_AF-A0A7H8QT87-F1
#
_entry.id   AF-A0A7H8QT87-F1
#
_cell.length_a   1.000
_cell.length_b   1.000
_cell.length_c   1.000
_cell.angle_alpha   90.00
_cell.angle_beta   90.00
_cell.angle_gamma   90.00
#
_symmetry.space_group_name_H-M   'P 1'
#
loop_
_entity.id
_entity.type
_entity.pdbx_description
1 polymer ?
#
loop_
_entity_poly.entity_id
_entity_poly.type
_entity_poly.pdbx_seq_one_letter_code
_entity_poly.pdbx_strand_id
1 'polypeptide(L)'
;MLDRLPNELIYLILAQLSSDPPPSYAQLNAPPSLDIARASASPLKNLVRVSSHYAELVRPLLFAHCRCNLARIGDFLSFVARFSLQQQITSIVVIALSSDDNPDDVKGSDDTWWCHLLREINPSRLTLLAPPTVIGQAVATNVMNGHNWAFDISFQTLCLEQDTQSAQDTSPWPTLLHTRPWKSICFNESSSLKAYNHYEYFRHRVPSIFEAWGNSPRVLTQGTILQGGLANVTHFRYTAVFPFNNHIWTVLRAVRALMPSLKSLSAQLAPDRNNRVLETELRGSMDPNDPWMELSTGFSLMAKVVRELGEKGPLEHFQVCDYDIEALRSNLSAVIGAELAPSQWKHDGYGTWIKTLRIDDKNP
;
A
#
# COMPACT_ATOMS: atom_id res chain seq x y z
N MET A 1 -16.39 -21.71 34.88
CA MET A 1 -15.91 -23.01 34.35
C MET A 1 -14.66 -22.82 33.50
N LEU A 2 -14.60 -21.77 32.66
CA LEU A 2 -13.39 -21.39 31.91
C LEU A 2 -12.26 -20.81 32.81
N ASP A 3 -12.57 -20.20 33.95
CA ASP A 3 -11.56 -19.64 34.88
C ASP A 3 -10.71 -20.70 35.62
N ARG A 4 -11.00 -21.99 35.42
CA ARG A 4 -10.22 -23.10 35.99
C ARG A 4 -9.21 -23.69 35.00
N LEU A 5 -9.19 -23.19 33.75
CA LEU A 5 -8.25 -23.64 32.75
C LEU A 5 -6.85 -23.05 33.01
N PRO A 6 -5.78 -23.83 32.78
CA PRO A 6 -4.42 -23.29 32.71
C PRO A 6 -4.31 -22.15 31.68
N ASN A 7 -3.44 -21.19 31.96
CA ASN A 7 -3.26 -20.01 31.12
C ASN A 7 -2.83 -20.36 29.69
N GLU A 8 -2.13 -21.48 29.50
CA GLU A 8 -1.66 -21.99 28.21
C GLU A 8 -2.86 -22.39 27.32
N LEU A 9 -3.86 -23.07 27.89
CA LEU A 9 -5.06 -23.45 27.15
C LEU A 9 -5.92 -22.23 26.82
N ILE A 10 -5.99 -21.27 27.75
CA ILE A 10 -6.66 -19.99 27.49
C ILE A 10 -5.95 -19.29 26.33
N TYR A 11 -4.62 -19.22 26.33
CA TYR A 11 -3.86 -18.57 25.25
C TYR A 11 -4.09 -19.24 23.89
N LEU A 12 -4.15 -20.57 23.82
CA LEU A 12 -4.49 -21.29 22.59
C LEU A 12 -5.89 -20.92 22.08
N ILE A 13 -6.88 -20.84 22.97
CA ILE A 13 -8.24 -20.40 22.59
C ILE A 13 -8.21 -18.96 22.06
N LEU A 14 -7.49 -18.07 22.76
CA LEU A 14 -7.38 -16.67 22.36
C LEU A 14 -6.69 -16.51 21.01
N ALA A 15 -5.65 -17.30 20.73
CA ALA A 15 -4.96 -17.30 19.45
C ALA A 15 -5.89 -17.67 18.28
N GLN A 16 -6.83 -18.59 18.48
CA GLN A 16 -7.85 -18.93 17.48
C GLN A 16 -8.90 -17.83 17.26
N LEU A 17 -9.04 -16.92 18.23
CA LEU A 17 -9.96 -15.78 18.16
C LEU A 17 -9.30 -14.51 17.61
N SER A 18 -7.97 -14.50 17.51
CA SER A 18 -7.22 -13.41 16.90
C SER A 18 -7.50 -13.34 15.39
N SER A 19 -7.73 -12.13 14.88
CA SER A 19 -7.91 -11.89 13.45
C SER A 19 -6.55 -11.71 12.79
N ASP A 20 -5.96 -12.80 12.31
CA ASP A 20 -4.75 -12.82 11.49
C ASP A 20 -5.08 -13.43 10.12
N PRO A 21 -4.87 -12.72 8.99
CA PRO A 21 -4.32 -11.38 8.87
C PRO A 21 -5.26 -10.29 9.43
N PRO A 22 -4.71 -9.13 9.88
CA PRO A 22 -5.52 -8.03 10.38
C PRO A 22 -6.44 -7.46 9.28
N PRO A 23 -7.59 -6.85 9.63
CA PRO A 23 -8.53 -6.29 8.65
C PRO A 23 -7.90 -5.32 7.67
N SER A 24 -6.90 -4.55 8.12
CA SER A 24 -6.17 -3.59 7.29
C SER A 24 -5.43 -4.23 6.15
N TYR A 25 -5.00 -5.50 6.26
CA TYR A 25 -4.36 -6.23 5.17
C TYR A 25 -5.34 -6.52 4.03
N ALA A 26 -6.52 -7.06 4.38
CA ALA A 26 -7.55 -7.40 3.40
C ALA A 26 -8.12 -6.15 2.70
N GLN A 27 -8.10 -5.01 3.38
CA GLN A 27 -8.65 -3.76 2.89
C GLN A 27 -7.65 -2.87 2.13
N LEU A 28 -6.38 -3.29 1.96
CA LEU A 28 -5.36 -2.48 1.24
C LEU A 28 -5.76 -2.16 -0.21
N ASN A 29 -6.52 -3.04 -0.85
CA ASN A 29 -6.96 -2.90 -2.24
C ASN A 29 -8.33 -2.22 -2.37
N ALA A 30 -9.04 -2.05 -1.26
CA ALA A 30 -10.31 -1.31 -1.25
C ALA A 30 -10.02 0.20 -1.33
N PRO A 31 -11.03 1.03 -1.68
CA PRO A 31 -10.88 2.48 -1.60
C PRO A 31 -10.33 2.92 -0.22
N PRO A 32 -9.32 3.81 -0.18
CA PRO A 32 -8.77 4.31 1.08
C PRO A 32 -9.89 4.84 1.98
N SER A 33 -10.02 4.28 3.19
CA SER A 33 -11.08 4.64 4.12
C SER A 33 -10.59 4.62 5.56
N LEU A 34 -11.22 5.44 6.41
CA LEU A 34 -10.96 5.46 7.85
C LEU A 34 -11.32 4.14 8.55
N ASP A 35 -12.05 3.27 7.86
CA ASP A 35 -12.49 1.97 8.32
C ASP A 35 -11.53 0.84 7.95
N ILE A 36 -10.35 1.16 7.38
CA ILE A 36 -9.31 0.18 7.00
C ILE A 36 -8.98 -0.83 8.11
N ALA A 37 -9.01 -0.44 9.39
CA ALA A 37 -8.72 -1.32 10.52
C ALA A 37 -9.98 -1.92 11.18
N ARG A 38 -11.17 -1.71 10.61
CA ARG A 38 -12.44 -2.18 11.17
C ARG A 38 -12.64 -3.65 10.84
N ALA A 39 -12.84 -4.46 11.88
CA ALA A 39 -13.27 -5.86 11.75
C ALA A 39 -14.80 -5.95 11.86
N SER A 40 -15.41 -6.93 11.18
CA SER A 40 -16.84 -7.24 11.32
C SER A 40 -17.18 -7.86 12.69
N ALA A 41 -16.26 -8.65 13.25
CA ALA A 41 -16.35 -9.23 14.59
C ALA A 41 -15.12 -8.84 15.42
N SER A 42 -15.29 -8.69 16.73
CA SER A 42 -14.18 -8.36 17.65
C SER A 42 -14.23 -9.18 18.94
N PRO A 43 -14.08 -10.51 18.85
CA PRO A 43 -14.23 -11.42 20.00
C PRO A 43 -13.26 -11.08 21.15
N LEU A 44 -12.02 -10.70 20.83
CA LEU A 44 -11.04 -10.28 21.83
C LEU A 44 -11.48 -9.04 22.62
N LYS A 45 -12.12 -8.06 21.98
CA LYS A 45 -12.64 -6.86 22.67
C LYS A 45 -13.77 -7.22 23.64
N ASN A 46 -14.59 -8.21 23.29
CA ASN A 46 -15.64 -8.70 24.18
C ASN A 46 -15.05 -9.45 25.38
N LEU A 47 -14.01 -10.27 25.17
CA LEU A 47 -13.36 -11.05 26.22
C LEU A 47 -12.65 -10.19 27.27
N VAL A 48 -12.03 -9.08 26.86
CA VAL A 48 -11.43 -8.11 27.81
C VAL A 48 -12.45 -7.56 28.82
N ARG A 49 -13.74 -7.57 28.49
CA ARG A 49 -14.82 -7.07 29.37
C ARG A 49 -15.32 -8.11 30.37
N VAL A 50 -14.88 -9.37 30.26
CA VAL A 50 -15.39 -10.47 31.10
C VAL A 50 -14.75 -10.49 32.48
N SER A 51 -13.41 -10.41 32.56
CA SER A 51 -12.68 -10.36 33.83
C SER A 51 -11.33 -9.65 33.68
N SER A 52 -10.75 -9.19 34.80
CA SER A 52 -9.40 -8.59 34.80
C SER A 52 -8.33 -9.59 34.37
N HIS A 53 -8.47 -10.87 34.72
CA HIS A 53 -7.58 -11.95 34.31
C HIS A 53 -7.58 -12.12 32.79
N TYR A 54 -8.76 -12.18 32.16
CA TYR A 54 -8.84 -12.22 30.69
C TYR A 54 -8.33 -10.92 30.06
N ALA A 55 -8.58 -9.77 30.68
CA ALA A 55 -8.06 -8.50 30.18
C ALA A 55 -6.52 -8.46 30.15
N GLU A 56 -5.84 -9.08 31.11
CA GLU A 56 -4.38 -9.20 31.13
C GLU A 56 -3.86 -10.15 30.06
N LEU A 57 -4.47 -11.33 29.93
CA LEU A 57 -4.06 -12.34 28.95
C LEU A 57 -4.35 -11.93 27.49
N VAL A 58 -5.45 -11.22 27.26
CA VAL A 58 -5.87 -10.81 25.90
C VAL A 58 -5.11 -9.60 25.41
N ARG A 59 -4.62 -8.72 26.30
CA ARG A 59 -4.01 -7.44 25.93
C ARG A 59 -2.88 -7.58 24.90
N PRO A 60 -1.92 -8.50 25.04
CA PRO A 60 -0.89 -8.71 24.02
C PRO A 60 -1.43 -9.03 22.62
N LEU A 61 -2.45 -9.90 22.56
CA LEU A 61 -3.05 -10.34 21.30
C LEU A 61 -3.92 -9.24 20.70
N LEU A 62 -4.66 -8.51 21.53
CA LEU A 62 -5.53 -7.42 21.09
C LEU A 62 -4.74 -6.24 20.51
N PHE A 63 -3.57 -5.95 21.08
CA PHE A 63 -2.72 -4.83 20.65
C PHE A 63 -1.58 -5.25 19.73
N ALA A 64 -1.54 -6.50 19.26
CA ALA A 64 -0.62 -6.93 18.21
C ALA A 64 -0.82 -6.11 16.93
N HIS A 65 -2.07 -5.74 16.63
CA HIS A 65 -2.44 -4.90 15.49
C HIS A 65 -3.07 -3.60 15.99
N CYS A 66 -2.31 -2.52 15.95
CA CYS A 66 -2.71 -1.22 16.48
C CYS A 66 -3.22 -0.26 15.39
N ARG A 67 -4.08 0.68 15.80
CA ARG A 67 -4.45 1.86 15.02
C ARG A 67 -4.22 3.09 15.88
N CYS A 68 -3.51 4.09 15.37
CA CYS A 68 -3.34 5.37 16.04
C CYS A 68 -3.64 6.54 15.10
N ASN A 69 -4.06 7.66 15.68
CA ASN A 69 -4.13 8.94 14.97
C ASN A 69 -2.76 9.62 15.09
N LEU A 70 -2.27 10.17 13.98
CA LEU A 70 -1.01 10.90 13.91
C LEU A 70 -0.92 12.00 14.98
N ALA A 71 -2.00 12.76 15.18
CA ALA A 71 -2.08 13.82 16.18
C ALA A 71 -1.98 13.33 17.63
N ARG A 72 -2.10 12.01 17.87
CA ARG A 72 -2.13 11.37 19.20
C ARG A 72 -1.06 10.30 19.36
N ILE A 73 0.03 10.37 18.58
CA ILE A 73 1.15 9.44 18.74
C ILE A 73 1.71 9.45 20.17
N GLY A 74 1.84 10.63 20.80
CA GLY A 74 2.33 10.73 22.18
C GLY A 74 1.46 9.97 23.20
N ASP A 75 0.13 10.13 23.10
CA ASP A 75 -0.83 9.40 23.95
C ASP A 75 -0.73 7.88 23.72
N PHE A 76 -0.62 7.49 22.45
CA PHE A 76 -0.48 6.09 22.05
C PHE A 76 0.81 5.49 22.63
N LEU A 77 1.94 6.16 22.49
CA LEU A 77 3.22 5.68 23.02
C LEU A 77 3.22 5.61 24.56
N SER A 78 2.58 6.57 25.23
CA SER A 78 2.38 6.54 26.68
C SER A 78 1.56 5.33 27.11
N PHE A 79 0.52 4.99 26.34
CA PHE A 79 -0.26 3.78 26.55
C PHE A 79 0.57 2.51 26.32
N VAL A 80 1.33 2.43 25.23
CA VAL A 80 2.22 1.29 24.93
C VAL A 80 3.24 1.07 26.05
N ALA A 81 3.87 2.15 26.54
CA ALA A 81 4.83 2.10 27.63
C ALA A 81 4.20 1.63 28.94
N ARG A 82 3.02 2.17 29.29
CA ARG A 82 2.28 1.81 30.51
C ARG A 82 1.96 0.31 30.60
N PHE A 83 1.71 -0.34 29.47
CA PHE A 83 1.32 -1.74 29.39
C PHE A 83 2.42 -2.66 28.84
N SER A 84 3.63 -2.15 28.61
CA SER A 84 4.78 -2.89 28.09
C SER A 84 4.50 -3.65 26.77
N LEU A 85 3.80 -3.00 25.83
CA LEU A 85 3.31 -3.62 24.59
C LEU A 85 4.29 -3.54 23.41
N GLN A 86 5.47 -2.93 23.59
CA GLN A 86 6.40 -2.57 22.51
C GLN A 86 6.76 -3.76 21.61
N GLN A 87 7.06 -4.91 22.22
CA GLN A 87 7.48 -6.13 21.52
C GLN A 87 6.30 -6.92 20.94
N GLN A 88 5.08 -6.61 21.36
CA GLN A 88 3.87 -7.35 20.96
C GLN A 88 3.25 -6.75 19.70
N ILE A 89 3.49 -5.47 19.42
CA ILE A 89 2.95 -4.76 18.25
C ILE A 89 3.67 -5.25 16.99
N THR A 90 2.95 -6.03 16.18
CA THR A 90 3.43 -6.55 14.89
C THR A 90 3.04 -5.63 13.74
N SER A 91 1.88 -4.97 13.81
CA SER A 91 1.47 -4.01 12.79
C SER A 91 0.83 -2.77 13.36
N ILE A 92 1.01 -1.64 12.67
CA ILE A 92 0.34 -0.39 13.03
C ILE A 92 -0.25 0.32 11.81
N VAL A 93 -1.49 0.79 11.97
CA VAL A 93 -2.13 1.73 11.06
C VAL A 93 -2.07 3.13 11.67
N VAL A 94 -1.37 4.04 11.00
CA VAL A 94 -1.31 5.46 11.35
C VAL A 94 -2.27 6.21 10.44
N ILE A 95 -3.20 6.94 11.04
CA ILE A 95 -4.17 7.77 10.31
C ILE A 95 -3.84 9.23 10.52
N ALA A 96 -3.59 9.93 9.43
CA ALA A 96 -3.41 11.37 9.43
C ALA A 96 -4.72 12.01 8.96
N LEU A 97 -5.42 12.68 9.87
CA LEU A 97 -6.64 13.41 9.55
C LEU A 97 -6.28 14.87 9.31
N SER A 98 -6.68 15.40 8.16
CA SER A 98 -6.61 16.84 7.93
C SER A 98 -7.71 17.59 8.66
N SER A 99 -7.47 18.86 8.95
CA SER A 99 -8.54 19.77 9.33
C SER A 99 -9.49 20.02 8.16
N ASP A 100 -10.76 20.35 8.46
CA ASP A 100 -11.75 20.70 7.43
C ASP A 100 -11.40 22.01 6.69
N ASP A 101 -10.69 22.92 7.35
CA ASP A 101 -10.34 24.24 6.82
C ASP A 101 -9.09 24.23 5.92
N ASN A 102 -8.16 23.31 6.17
CA ASN A 102 -6.95 23.14 5.36
C ASN A 102 -6.53 21.65 5.29
N PRO A 103 -6.62 21.01 4.12
CA PRO A 103 -6.24 19.60 3.93
C PRO A 103 -4.75 19.35 4.19
N ASP A 104 -3.92 20.38 4.08
CA ASP A 104 -2.48 20.32 4.35
C ASP A 104 -2.12 20.64 5.82
N ASP A 105 -3.08 21.11 6.62
CA ASP A 105 -2.91 21.33 8.07
C ASP A 105 -3.30 20.06 8.84
N VAL A 106 -2.33 19.15 8.92
CA VAL A 106 -2.46 17.91 9.68
C VAL A 106 -1.68 18.04 10.98
N LYS A 107 -2.41 18.17 12.09
CA LYS A 107 -1.81 18.25 13.43
C LYS A 107 -0.99 16.99 13.73
N GLY A 108 0.25 17.18 14.17
CA GLY A 108 1.18 16.10 14.48
C GLY A 108 1.94 15.55 13.27
N SER A 109 1.73 16.09 12.07
CA SER A 109 2.59 15.84 10.91
C SER A 109 3.85 16.71 10.97
N ASP A 110 4.61 16.60 12.06
CA ASP A 110 5.97 17.11 12.03
C ASP A 110 6.82 16.25 11.07
N ASP A 111 7.93 16.79 10.59
CA ASP A 111 8.83 16.10 9.63
C ASP A 111 9.55 14.87 10.23
N THR A 112 9.15 14.40 11.43
CA THR A 112 9.85 13.34 12.16
C THR A 112 8.94 12.41 12.96
N TRP A 113 7.62 12.43 12.75
CA TRP A 113 6.68 11.67 13.60
C TRP A 113 6.97 10.17 13.57
N TRP A 114 7.45 9.66 12.43
CA TRP A 114 7.84 8.26 12.28
C TRP A 114 9.07 7.92 13.11
N CYS A 115 9.97 8.88 13.35
CA CYS A 115 11.11 8.70 14.25
C CYS A 115 10.64 8.47 15.68
N HIS A 116 9.69 9.28 16.15
CA HIS A 116 9.10 9.11 17.49
C HIS A 116 8.40 7.77 17.64
N LEU A 117 7.63 7.36 16.63
CA LEU A 117 6.90 6.10 16.66
C LEU A 117 7.85 4.89 16.61
N LEU A 118 8.72 4.81 15.60
CA LEU A 118 9.52 3.63 15.28
C LEU A 118 10.78 3.45 16.16
N ARG A 119 11.08 4.42 17.03
CA ARG A 119 12.04 4.24 18.13
C ARG A 119 11.47 3.43 19.28
N GLU A 120 10.18 3.61 19.57
CA GLU A 120 9.52 2.94 20.69
C GLU A 120 8.94 1.58 20.30
N ILE A 121 8.53 1.41 19.03
CA ILE A 121 7.97 0.16 18.51
C ILE A 121 8.70 -0.32 17.25
N ASN A 122 8.69 -1.63 17.01
CA ASN A 122 9.35 -2.23 15.84
C ASN A 122 8.39 -3.13 15.04
N PRO A 123 7.32 -2.56 14.45
CA PRO A 123 6.34 -3.36 13.72
C PRO A 123 6.95 -3.96 12.45
N SER A 124 6.52 -5.18 12.08
CA SER A 124 6.83 -5.76 10.77
C SER A 124 6.05 -5.08 9.64
N ARG A 125 4.94 -4.41 9.97
CA ARG A 125 4.05 -3.73 9.02
C ARG A 125 3.64 -2.35 9.53
N LEU A 126 3.84 -1.33 8.70
CA LEU A 126 3.33 0.02 8.92
C LEU A 126 2.42 0.42 7.75
N THR A 127 1.21 0.87 8.07
CA THR A 127 0.27 1.40 7.08
C THR A 127 -0.03 2.85 7.42
N LEU A 128 0.30 3.77 6.52
CA LEU A 128 -0.05 5.18 6.60
C LEU A 128 -1.26 5.45 5.71
N LEU A 129 -2.38 5.85 6.33
CA LEU A 129 -3.56 6.37 5.65
C LEU A 129 -3.60 7.89 5.85
N ALA A 130 -3.37 8.64 4.79
CA ALA A 130 -3.17 10.09 4.90
C ALA A 130 -3.50 10.82 3.59
N PRO A 131 -3.73 12.14 3.62
CA PRO A 131 -3.77 12.96 2.41
C PRO A 131 -2.48 12.82 1.58
N PRO A 132 -2.53 13.02 0.25
CA PRO A 132 -1.37 12.87 -0.62
C PRO A 132 -0.15 13.68 -0.17
N THR A 133 -0.35 14.90 0.33
CA THR A 133 0.72 15.80 0.78
C THR A 133 1.43 15.30 2.02
N VAL A 134 0.72 14.71 2.99
CA VAL A 134 1.30 14.09 4.19
C VAL A 134 2.11 12.84 3.86
N ILE A 135 1.63 12.00 2.92
CA ILE A 135 2.43 10.87 2.43
C ILE A 135 3.70 11.40 1.77
N GLY A 136 3.58 12.45 0.95
CA GLY A 136 4.69 13.17 0.35
C GLY A 136 5.74 13.59 1.37
N GLN A 137 5.33 14.30 2.43
CA GLN A 137 6.21 14.72 3.53
C GLN A 137 6.94 13.53 4.17
N ALA A 138 6.22 12.45 4.49
CA ALA A 138 6.80 11.25 5.10
C ALA A 138 7.89 10.58 4.24
N VAL A 139 7.84 10.78 2.92
CA VAL A 139 8.83 10.25 1.96
C VAL A 139 9.69 11.35 1.32
N ALA A 140 9.76 12.52 1.95
CA ALA A 140 10.50 13.72 1.50
C ALA A 140 10.25 14.08 0.01
N THR A 141 8.99 14.05 -0.39
CA THR A 141 8.53 14.27 -1.75
C THR A 141 7.46 15.35 -1.79
N ASN A 142 7.65 16.36 -2.63
CA ASN A 142 6.65 17.41 -2.84
C ASN A 142 5.54 16.88 -3.77
N VAL A 143 4.33 16.77 -3.26
CA VAL A 143 3.15 16.34 -4.02
C VAL A 143 2.41 17.56 -4.53
N MET A 144 2.19 17.60 -5.85
CA MET A 144 1.44 18.68 -6.49
C MET A 144 -0.05 18.50 -6.17
N ASN A 145 -0.60 19.40 -5.35
CA ASN A 145 -2.00 19.34 -4.90
C ASN A 145 -2.95 20.24 -5.72
N GLY A 146 -2.42 21.05 -6.65
CA GLY A 146 -3.18 22.06 -7.40
C GLY A 146 -4.29 21.52 -8.31
N HIS A 147 -4.27 20.23 -8.64
CA HIS A 147 -5.33 19.58 -9.41
C HIS A 147 -6.21 18.64 -8.58
N ASN A 148 -6.01 18.53 -7.26
CA ASN A 148 -6.77 17.59 -6.44
C ASN A 148 -8.28 17.82 -6.50
N TRP A 149 -8.73 19.05 -6.73
CA TRP A 149 -10.15 19.38 -6.93
C TRP A 149 -10.82 18.55 -8.04
N ALA A 150 -10.06 18.13 -9.06
CA ALA A 150 -10.57 17.32 -10.18
C ALA A 150 -10.71 15.84 -9.83
N PHE A 151 -9.90 15.34 -8.88
CA PHE A 151 -9.86 13.93 -8.49
C PHE A 151 -10.66 13.66 -7.20
N ASP A 152 -10.72 14.65 -6.31
CA ASP A 152 -11.33 14.57 -4.98
C ASP A 152 -10.72 13.47 -4.10
N ILE A 153 -9.39 13.39 -4.10
CA ILE A 153 -8.65 12.41 -3.32
C ILE A 153 -8.41 12.97 -1.91
N SER A 154 -9.17 12.47 -0.94
CA SER A 154 -8.97 12.82 0.47
C SER A 154 -7.85 12.01 1.13
N PHE A 155 -7.72 10.73 0.77
CA PHE A 155 -6.75 9.82 1.37
C PHE A 155 -6.12 8.90 0.32
N GLN A 156 -4.87 8.55 0.59
CA GLN A 156 -4.12 7.48 -0.05
C GLN A 156 -3.60 6.54 1.03
N THR A 157 -3.22 5.33 0.63
CA THR A 157 -2.65 4.33 1.55
C THR A 157 -1.26 3.94 1.12
N LEU A 158 -0.28 4.10 2.02
CA LEU A 158 1.08 3.57 1.88
C LEU A 158 1.29 2.49 2.94
N CYS A 159 1.49 1.24 2.52
CA CYS A 159 1.83 0.13 3.40
C CYS A 159 3.27 -0.32 3.14
N LEU A 160 4.05 -0.47 4.21
CA LEU A 160 5.44 -0.88 4.20
C LEU A 160 5.58 -2.13 5.08
N GLU A 161 6.25 -3.17 4.56
CA GLU A 161 6.45 -4.44 5.27
C GLU A 161 7.91 -4.90 5.22
N GLN A 162 8.36 -5.52 6.31
CA GLN A 162 9.66 -6.17 6.46
C GLN A 162 9.48 -7.62 6.92
N ASP A 163 10.27 -8.54 6.37
CA ASP A 163 10.15 -9.99 6.63
C ASP A 163 10.55 -10.36 8.07
N THR A 164 11.55 -9.66 8.61
CA THR A 164 12.04 -9.85 9.97
C THR A 164 12.11 -8.49 10.62
N GLN A 165 11.69 -8.39 11.87
CA GLN A 165 11.92 -7.20 12.68
C GLN A 165 13.43 -6.97 12.77
N SER A 166 13.97 -6.08 11.93
CA SER A 166 15.40 -5.78 11.98
C SER A 166 15.74 -5.17 13.34
N ALA A 167 16.99 -5.35 13.80
CA ALA A 167 17.47 -4.65 14.99
C ALA A 167 17.14 -3.15 14.84
N GLN A 168 16.66 -2.54 15.94
CA GLN A 168 16.36 -1.11 15.94
C GLN A 168 17.66 -0.34 15.73
N ASP A 169 17.83 0.24 14.54
CA ASP A 169 18.87 1.22 14.29
C ASP A 169 18.44 2.55 14.93
N THR A 170 19.33 3.21 15.66
CA THR A 170 19.05 4.51 16.29
C THR A 170 19.48 5.69 15.42
N SER A 171 20.02 5.43 14.23
CA SER A 171 20.45 6.47 13.28
C SER A 171 19.28 7.39 12.89
N PRO A 172 19.56 8.67 12.55
CA PRO A 172 18.53 9.57 12.05
C PRO A 172 18.02 9.07 10.70
N TRP A 173 16.72 8.77 10.62
CA TRP A 173 16.10 8.35 9.37
C TRP A 173 15.69 9.58 8.56
N PRO A 174 16.25 9.80 7.36
CA PRO A 174 15.91 10.96 6.55
C PRO A 174 14.45 10.93 6.05
N THR A 175 13.88 9.74 5.86
CA THR A 175 12.48 9.55 5.47
C THR A 175 11.92 8.26 6.08
N LEU A 176 10.60 8.10 6.03
CA LEU A 176 9.92 6.86 6.42
C LEU A 176 10.46 5.63 5.68
N LEU A 177 10.89 5.78 4.42
CA LEU A 177 11.45 4.69 3.61
C LEU A 177 12.82 4.20 4.10
N HIS A 178 13.54 5.00 4.89
CA HIS A 178 14.86 4.64 5.43
C HIS A 178 14.78 4.05 6.83
N THR A 179 13.60 4.05 7.44
CA THR A 179 13.44 3.61 8.82
C THR A 179 13.80 2.15 8.98
N ARG A 180 13.49 1.31 7.99
CA ARG A 180 13.73 -0.13 7.98
C ARG A 180 14.04 -0.61 6.56
N PRO A 181 14.68 -1.77 6.39
CA PRO A 181 14.90 -2.37 5.07
C PRO A 181 13.60 -2.98 4.52
N TRP A 182 12.64 -2.11 4.16
CA TRP A 182 11.33 -2.51 3.66
C TRP A 182 11.47 -3.44 2.44
N LYS A 183 10.78 -4.57 2.48
CA LYS A 183 10.78 -5.61 1.43
C LYS A 183 9.56 -5.53 0.54
N SER A 184 8.43 -5.11 1.11
CA SER A 184 7.18 -4.99 0.37
C SER A 184 6.59 -3.59 0.56
N ILE A 185 6.14 -3.00 -0.54
CA ILE A 185 5.42 -1.74 -0.56
C ILE A 185 4.09 -1.95 -1.27
N CYS A 186 3.00 -1.53 -0.65
CA CYS A 186 1.70 -1.40 -1.30
C CYS A 186 1.30 0.07 -1.29
N PHE A 187 0.98 0.61 -2.46
CA PHE A 187 0.49 1.97 -2.61
C PHE A 187 -0.88 1.96 -3.26
N ASN A 188 -1.86 2.50 -2.56
CA ASN A 188 -3.21 2.72 -3.05
C ASN A 188 -3.43 4.22 -3.26
N GLU A 189 -3.49 4.63 -4.52
CA GLU A 189 -3.54 6.03 -4.97
C GLU A 189 -4.97 6.61 -4.94
N SER A 190 -5.96 5.78 -4.61
CA SER A 190 -7.40 6.09 -4.69
C SER A 190 -7.91 6.09 -6.15
N SER A 191 -9.04 6.77 -6.39
CA SER A 191 -9.75 6.79 -7.67
C SER A 191 -9.43 8.05 -8.45
N SER A 192 -9.10 7.88 -9.74
CA SER A 192 -9.02 8.97 -10.71
C SER A 192 -10.32 9.18 -11.49
N LEU A 193 -11.34 8.35 -11.26
CA LEU A 193 -12.53 8.32 -12.09
C LEU A 193 -13.28 9.66 -12.15
N LYS A 194 -13.31 10.41 -11.04
CA LYS A 194 -13.97 11.72 -10.98
C LYS A 194 -13.38 12.71 -11.99
N ALA A 195 -12.08 12.61 -12.27
CA ALA A 195 -11.39 13.56 -13.15
C ALA A 195 -11.90 13.52 -14.58
N TYR A 196 -12.41 12.36 -15.04
CA TYR A 196 -12.98 12.20 -16.38
C TYR A 196 -14.29 12.97 -16.58
N ASN A 197 -14.94 13.44 -15.51
CA ASN A 197 -16.09 14.33 -15.62
C ASN A 197 -15.71 15.77 -16.01
N HIS A 198 -14.41 16.09 -16.05
CA HIS A 198 -13.92 17.42 -16.42
C HIS A 198 -13.47 17.48 -17.88
N TYR A 199 -13.77 18.60 -18.53
CA TYR A 199 -13.24 18.90 -19.85
C TYR A 199 -11.71 18.94 -19.81
N GLU A 200 -11.05 18.39 -20.84
CA GLU A 200 -9.59 18.27 -20.89
C GLU A 200 -8.98 17.53 -19.68
N TYR A 201 -9.66 16.50 -19.15
CA TYR A 201 -9.19 15.72 -18.00
C TYR A 201 -7.72 15.28 -18.13
N PHE A 202 -7.27 14.97 -19.35
CA PHE A 202 -5.90 14.54 -19.66
C PHE A 202 -4.82 15.58 -19.35
N ARG A 203 -5.19 16.85 -19.07
CA ARG A 203 -4.28 17.91 -18.59
C ARG A 203 -4.13 17.91 -17.07
N HIS A 204 -5.06 17.29 -16.35
CA HIS A 204 -4.98 17.17 -14.91
C HIS A 204 -3.93 16.13 -14.52
N ARG A 205 -3.37 16.28 -13.32
CA ARG A 205 -2.32 15.41 -12.80
C ARG A 205 -2.75 14.89 -11.45
N VAL A 206 -2.65 13.58 -11.29
CA VAL A 206 -3.04 12.90 -10.06
C VAL A 206 -2.16 13.44 -8.91
N PRO A 207 -2.74 13.86 -7.77
CA PRO A 207 -1.96 14.22 -6.59
C PRO A 207 -1.28 12.96 -6.05
N SER A 208 -0.03 12.72 -6.44
CA SER A 208 0.70 11.49 -6.15
C SER A 208 2.18 11.75 -5.93
N ILE A 209 2.81 10.94 -5.08
CA ILE A 209 4.27 10.90 -4.92
C ILE A 209 4.98 10.46 -6.21
N PHE A 210 4.30 9.68 -7.05
CA PHE A 210 4.88 9.18 -8.30
C PHE A 210 5.08 10.28 -9.34
N GLU A 211 4.29 11.37 -9.32
CA GLU A 211 4.52 12.52 -10.19
C GLU A 211 5.93 13.08 -10.03
N ALA A 212 6.39 13.22 -8.78
CA ALA A 212 7.74 13.67 -8.49
C ALA A 212 8.78 12.59 -8.80
N TRP A 213 8.52 11.32 -8.44
CA TRP A 213 9.49 10.24 -8.61
C TRP A 213 9.73 9.87 -10.08
N GLY A 214 8.68 9.90 -10.90
CA GLY A 214 8.73 9.52 -12.31
C GLY A 214 9.17 10.65 -13.24
N ASN A 215 8.86 11.92 -12.92
CA ASN A 215 9.14 13.05 -13.81
C ASN A 215 10.33 13.92 -13.40
N SER A 216 10.86 13.79 -12.18
CA SER A 216 11.94 14.67 -11.73
C SER A 216 13.31 14.30 -12.32
N PRO A 217 14.01 15.23 -13.00
CA PRO A 217 15.43 15.05 -13.34
C PRO A 217 16.34 15.01 -12.09
N ARG A 218 15.81 15.33 -10.89
CA ARG A 218 16.51 15.23 -9.61
C ARG A 218 16.74 13.79 -9.14
N VAL A 219 16.29 12.77 -9.86
CA VAL A 219 16.79 11.39 -9.65
C VAL A 219 18.33 11.32 -9.83
N LEU A 220 18.98 12.34 -10.39
CA LEU A 220 20.44 12.45 -10.43
C LEU A 220 21.08 13.13 -9.20
N THR A 221 20.34 13.88 -8.37
CA THR A 221 20.87 14.63 -7.21
C THR A 221 20.20 14.33 -5.85
N GLN A 222 18.91 13.99 -5.83
CA GLN A 222 18.17 13.40 -4.70
C GLN A 222 17.98 11.88 -4.85
N GLY A 223 18.32 11.31 -6.02
CA GLY A 223 18.16 9.89 -6.29
C GLY A 223 18.88 8.99 -5.31
N THR A 224 19.99 9.41 -4.72
CA THR A 224 20.70 8.63 -3.69
C THR A 224 19.86 8.35 -2.44
N ILE A 225 19.03 9.31 -2.00
CA ILE A 225 18.17 9.12 -0.83
C ILE A 225 17.01 8.20 -1.20
N LEU A 226 16.20 8.53 -2.21
CA LEU A 226 15.05 7.69 -2.56
C LEU A 226 15.44 6.29 -3.03
N GLN A 227 16.54 6.15 -3.79
CA GLN A 227 17.08 4.84 -4.17
C GLN A 227 17.57 4.08 -2.93
N GLY A 228 18.20 4.74 -1.96
CA GLY A 228 18.62 4.10 -0.71
C GLY A 228 17.46 3.45 0.04
N GLY A 229 16.34 4.16 0.19
CA GLY A 229 15.14 3.65 0.88
C GLY A 229 14.37 2.57 0.11
N LEU A 230 14.43 2.56 -1.23
CA LEU A 230 13.67 1.64 -2.09
C LEU A 230 14.51 0.49 -2.68
N ALA A 231 15.83 0.52 -2.54
CA ALA A 231 16.74 -0.48 -3.10
C ALA A 231 16.46 -1.91 -2.60
N ASN A 232 15.94 -2.05 -1.38
CA ASN A 232 15.65 -3.34 -0.75
C ASN A 232 14.26 -3.90 -1.11
N VAL A 233 13.41 -3.11 -1.79
CA VAL A 233 12.05 -3.51 -2.12
C VAL A 233 12.09 -4.61 -3.18
N THR A 234 11.42 -5.72 -2.85
CA THR A 234 11.32 -6.93 -3.69
C THR A 234 9.89 -7.16 -4.16
N HIS A 235 8.89 -6.64 -3.44
CA HIS A 235 7.48 -6.73 -3.80
C HIS A 235 6.88 -5.34 -3.85
N PHE A 236 6.30 -4.97 -4.99
CA PHE A 236 5.57 -3.72 -5.13
C PHE A 236 4.16 -3.99 -5.62
N ARG A 237 3.18 -3.44 -4.91
CA ARG A 237 1.77 -3.47 -5.29
C ARG A 237 1.27 -2.05 -5.51
N TYR A 238 0.69 -1.83 -6.68
CA TYR A 238 0.08 -0.56 -7.05
C TYR A 238 -1.41 -0.74 -7.29
N THR A 239 -2.21 0.05 -6.58
CA THR A 239 -3.67 0.07 -6.70
C THR A 239 -4.09 1.49 -7.02
N ALA A 240 -4.81 1.68 -8.12
CA ALA A 240 -5.41 2.96 -8.48
C ALA A 240 -6.65 2.69 -9.32
N VAL A 241 -7.78 3.35 -9.05
CA VAL A 241 -9.00 3.11 -9.84
C VAL A 241 -9.02 4.06 -11.03
N PHE A 242 -8.95 3.48 -12.24
CA PHE A 242 -8.91 4.16 -13.54
C PHE A 242 -7.87 5.30 -13.63
N PRO A 243 -6.59 5.06 -13.33
CA PRO A 243 -5.56 6.06 -13.54
C PRO A 243 -5.36 6.35 -15.02
N PHE A 244 -4.93 7.56 -15.34
CA PHE A 244 -4.56 7.94 -16.70
C PHE A 244 -3.30 7.17 -17.17
N ASN A 245 -3.23 6.79 -18.45
CA ASN A 245 -2.10 6.03 -19.00
C ASN A 245 -0.76 6.78 -18.86
N ASN A 246 -0.78 8.10 -18.96
CA ASN A 246 0.41 8.95 -18.82
C ASN A 246 0.92 8.94 -17.37
N HIS A 247 0.01 8.81 -16.40
CA HIS A 247 0.33 8.64 -15.00
C HIS A 247 0.87 7.24 -14.73
N ILE A 248 0.27 6.19 -15.31
CA ILE A 248 0.83 4.83 -15.24
C ILE A 248 2.27 4.80 -15.76
N TRP A 249 2.56 5.45 -16.88
CA TRP A 249 3.92 5.57 -17.38
C TRP A 249 4.87 6.24 -16.37
N THR A 250 4.38 7.29 -15.68
CA THR A 250 5.13 7.99 -14.64
C THR A 250 5.43 7.07 -13.44
N VAL A 251 4.46 6.30 -12.98
CA VAL A 251 4.64 5.28 -11.92
C VAL A 251 5.68 4.24 -12.36
N LEU A 252 5.57 3.69 -13.58
CA LEU A 252 6.49 2.69 -14.10
C LEU A 252 7.92 3.21 -14.25
N ARG A 253 8.10 4.49 -14.61
CA ARG A 253 9.42 5.15 -14.63
C ARG A 253 10.04 5.18 -13.24
N ALA A 254 9.25 5.51 -12.21
CA ALA A 254 9.72 5.50 -10.82
C ALA A 254 10.10 4.09 -10.37
N VAL A 255 9.25 3.08 -10.64
CA VAL A 255 9.53 1.67 -10.32
C VAL A 255 10.86 1.23 -10.93
N ARG A 256 11.07 1.48 -12.24
CA ARG A 256 12.30 1.12 -12.95
C ARG A 256 13.54 1.81 -12.38
N ALA A 257 13.42 3.06 -11.94
CA ALA A 257 14.56 3.87 -11.49
C ALA A 257 14.91 3.68 -10.01
N LEU A 258 13.93 3.32 -9.17
CA LEU A 258 14.07 3.35 -7.71
C LEU A 258 14.01 1.96 -7.05
N MET A 259 13.49 0.94 -7.72
CA MET A 259 13.32 -0.42 -7.16
C MET A 259 14.15 -1.47 -7.93
N PRO A 260 15.49 -1.40 -7.89
CA PRO A 260 16.37 -2.29 -8.66
C PRO A 260 16.24 -3.78 -8.26
N SER A 261 15.83 -4.08 -7.03
CA SER A 261 15.71 -5.45 -6.50
C SER A 261 14.31 -6.05 -6.66
N LEU A 262 13.44 -5.43 -7.45
CA LEU A 262 12.03 -5.82 -7.55
C LEU A 262 11.87 -7.20 -8.21
N LYS A 263 11.28 -8.15 -7.47
CA LYS A 263 10.99 -9.53 -7.91
C LYS A 263 9.53 -9.77 -8.25
N SER A 264 8.62 -9.04 -7.61
CA SER A 264 7.18 -9.17 -7.81
C SER A 264 6.52 -7.81 -7.98
N LEU A 265 5.76 -7.66 -9.06
CA LEU A 265 4.90 -6.50 -9.31
C LEU A 265 3.44 -6.93 -9.34
N SER A 266 2.58 -6.29 -8.56
CA SER A 266 1.13 -6.50 -8.61
C SER A 266 0.42 -5.19 -8.96
N ALA A 267 -0.61 -5.25 -9.79
CA ALA A 267 -1.40 -4.08 -10.17
C ALA A 267 -2.91 -4.34 -10.12
N GLN A 268 -3.66 -3.34 -9.67
CA GLN A 268 -5.11 -3.26 -9.76
C GLN A 268 -5.50 -1.87 -10.28
N LEU A 269 -6.08 -1.82 -11.48
CA LEU A 269 -6.47 -0.59 -12.16
C LEU A 269 -8.00 -0.39 -12.21
N ALA A 270 -8.76 -1.46 -12.00
CA ALA A 270 -10.22 -1.43 -11.91
C ALA A 270 -10.69 -1.27 -10.45
N PRO A 271 -11.92 -0.77 -10.24
CA PRO A 271 -12.57 -0.86 -8.94
C PRO A 271 -12.75 -2.32 -8.52
N ASP A 272 -12.62 -2.60 -7.23
CA ASP A 272 -13.03 -3.89 -6.66
C ASP A 272 -14.53 -4.15 -6.90
N ARG A 273 -14.95 -5.42 -6.89
CA ARG A 273 -16.34 -5.87 -7.13
C ARG A 273 -17.37 -5.20 -6.22
N ASN A 274 -16.96 -4.80 -5.01
CA ASN A 274 -17.84 -4.15 -4.04
C ASN A 274 -17.83 -2.61 -4.15
N ASN A 275 -17.01 -2.05 -5.04
CA ASN A 275 -16.85 -0.62 -5.19
C ASN A 275 -17.86 -0.03 -6.19
N ARG A 276 -18.73 0.87 -5.72
CA ARG A 276 -19.75 1.55 -6.52
C ARG A 276 -19.29 2.87 -7.15
N VAL A 277 -17.98 3.17 -7.10
CA VAL A 277 -17.40 4.39 -7.70
C VAL A 277 -17.84 4.59 -9.16
N LEU A 278 -17.87 3.52 -9.95
CA LEU A 278 -18.33 3.59 -11.34
C LEU A 278 -19.80 4.05 -11.44
N GLU A 279 -20.69 3.47 -10.66
CA GLU A 279 -22.13 3.82 -10.68
C GLU A 279 -22.38 5.27 -10.27
N THR A 280 -21.57 5.80 -9.36
CA THR A 280 -21.66 7.18 -8.89
C THR A 280 -21.20 8.15 -9.97
N GLU A 281 -20.02 7.93 -10.55
CA GLU A 281 -19.39 8.86 -11.50
C GLU A 281 -20.01 8.81 -12.90
N LEU A 282 -20.58 7.67 -13.32
CA LEU A 282 -21.33 7.53 -14.58
C LEU A 282 -22.57 8.43 -14.67
N ARG A 283 -22.99 9.05 -13.55
CA ARG A 283 -24.07 10.04 -13.55
C ARG A 283 -23.60 11.42 -14.03
N GLY A 284 -22.29 11.63 -14.19
CA GLY A 284 -21.70 12.85 -14.69
C GLY A 284 -21.61 12.93 -16.21
N SER A 285 -20.71 13.77 -16.72
CA SER A 285 -20.50 14.05 -18.14
C SER A 285 -19.36 13.24 -18.79
N MET A 286 -18.75 12.31 -18.05
CA MET A 286 -17.69 11.43 -18.54
C MET A 286 -18.15 10.54 -19.72
N ASP A 287 -17.31 10.38 -20.74
CA ASP A 287 -17.48 9.29 -21.71
C ASP A 287 -17.13 7.96 -21.02
N PRO A 288 -18.07 7.01 -20.93
CA PRO A 288 -17.82 5.74 -20.24
C PRO A 288 -16.70 4.91 -20.88
N ASN A 289 -16.34 5.13 -22.15
CA ASN A 289 -15.30 4.37 -22.84
C ASN A 289 -13.89 4.81 -22.44
N ASP A 290 -13.71 6.10 -22.12
CA ASP A 290 -12.40 6.69 -21.85
C ASP A 290 -11.65 5.98 -20.72
N PRO A 291 -12.24 5.76 -19.52
CA PRO A 291 -11.57 5.02 -18.46
C PRO A 291 -11.15 3.60 -18.86
N TRP A 292 -11.95 2.89 -19.65
CA TRP A 292 -11.65 1.52 -20.08
C TRP A 292 -10.54 1.47 -21.14
N MET A 293 -10.49 2.44 -22.05
CA MET A 293 -9.39 2.59 -23.01
C MET A 293 -8.08 2.92 -22.27
N GLU A 294 -8.14 3.80 -21.29
CA GLU A 294 -7.01 4.17 -20.43
C GLU A 294 -6.51 2.97 -19.62
N LEU A 295 -7.41 2.18 -19.04
CA LEU A 295 -7.08 0.94 -18.33
C LEU A 295 -6.39 -0.09 -19.24
N SER A 296 -6.93 -0.32 -20.44
CA SER A 296 -6.35 -1.26 -21.41
C SER A 296 -4.94 -0.81 -21.82
N THR A 297 -4.78 0.49 -22.10
CA THR A 297 -3.47 1.08 -22.43
C THR A 297 -2.51 0.98 -21.25
N GLY A 298 -2.98 1.23 -20.03
CA GLY A 298 -2.21 1.11 -18.79
C GLY A 298 -1.61 -0.29 -18.62
N PHE A 299 -2.40 -1.35 -18.78
CA PHE A 299 -1.90 -2.72 -18.70
C PHE A 299 -0.94 -3.09 -19.83
N SER A 300 -1.15 -2.58 -21.04
CA SER A 300 -0.18 -2.73 -22.14
C SER A 300 1.19 -2.11 -21.78
N LEU A 301 1.18 -0.88 -21.24
CA LEU A 301 2.40 -0.21 -20.77
C LEU A 301 3.10 -0.97 -19.64
N MET A 302 2.32 -1.46 -18.66
CA MET A 302 2.85 -2.29 -17.58
C MET A 302 3.50 -3.56 -18.12
N ALA A 303 2.83 -4.29 -19.02
CA ALA A 303 3.38 -5.51 -19.62
C ALA A 303 4.70 -5.25 -20.35
N LYS A 304 4.80 -4.12 -21.06
CA LYS A 304 6.03 -3.68 -21.74
C LYS A 304 7.20 -3.48 -20.77
N VAL A 305 6.94 -2.80 -19.65
CA VAL A 305 7.95 -2.54 -18.62
C VAL A 305 8.28 -3.82 -17.84
N VAL A 306 7.30 -4.68 -17.56
CA VAL A 306 7.51 -6.01 -16.95
C VAL A 306 8.43 -6.86 -17.81
N ARG A 307 8.25 -6.86 -19.13
CA ARG A 307 9.17 -7.54 -20.07
C ARG A 307 10.59 -7.00 -19.90
N GLU A 308 10.78 -5.68 -19.96
CA GLU A 308 12.10 -5.05 -19.81
C GLU A 308 12.76 -5.36 -18.46
N LEU A 309 12.00 -5.24 -17.36
CA LEU A 309 12.47 -5.52 -16.00
C LEU A 309 12.75 -7.01 -15.78
N GLY A 310 12.00 -7.90 -16.44
CA GLY A 310 12.27 -9.32 -16.46
C GLY A 310 13.52 -9.67 -17.26
N GLU A 311 13.74 -9.04 -18.41
CA GLU A 311 14.91 -9.33 -19.26
C GLU A 311 16.22 -8.80 -18.65
N LYS A 312 16.19 -7.62 -18.03
CA LYS A 312 17.39 -6.92 -17.55
C LYS A 312 17.56 -6.95 -16.02
N GLY A 313 16.53 -7.36 -15.30
CA GLY A 313 16.47 -7.28 -13.84
C GLY A 313 15.94 -8.57 -13.18
N PRO A 314 15.70 -8.53 -11.86
CA PRO A 314 15.33 -9.69 -11.07
C PRO A 314 13.81 -9.94 -11.04
N LEU A 315 13.02 -9.30 -11.91
CA LEU A 315 11.56 -9.44 -11.89
C LEU A 315 11.15 -10.83 -12.38
N GLU A 316 10.39 -11.53 -11.54
CA GLU A 316 10.00 -12.94 -11.74
C GLU A 316 8.47 -13.12 -11.74
N HIS A 317 7.73 -12.23 -11.06
CA HIS A 317 6.29 -12.34 -10.89
C HIS A 317 5.60 -11.03 -11.29
N PHE A 318 4.56 -11.15 -12.12
CA PHE A 318 3.66 -10.06 -12.44
C PHE A 318 2.21 -10.50 -12.25
N GLN A 319 1.49 -9.84 -11.36
CA GLN A 319 0.10 -10.17 -11.03
C GLN A 319 -0.84 -9.02 -11.39
N VAL A 320 -1.94 -9.35 -12.05
CA VAL A 320 -3.04 -8.42 -12.36
C VAL A 320 -4.27 -8.82 -11.57
N CYS A 321 -4.56 -8.06 -10.52
CA CYS A 321 -5.69 -8.33 -9.62
C CYS A 321 -7.05 -8.19 -10.34
N ASP A 322 -7.12 -7.34 -11.37
CA ASP A 322 -8.33 -7.13 -12.17
C ASP A 322 -8.75 -8.38 -12.97
N TYR A 323 -7.88 -9.38 -13.07
CA TYR A 323 -8.22 -10.67 -13.70
C TYR A 323 -9.31 -11.43 -12.94
N ASP A 324 -9.53 -11.11 -11.67
CA ASP A 324 -10.68 -11.62 -10.92
C ASP A 324 -12.00 -11.14 -11.51
N ILE A 325 -12.03 -10.03 -12.25
CA ILE A 325 -13.23 -9.52 -12.92
C ILE A 325 -13.41 -10.26 -14.24
N GLU A 326 -14.43 -11.13 -14.30
CA GLU A 326 -14.69 -12.01 -15.44
C GLU A 326 -14.78 -11.26 -16.78
N ALA A 327 -15.43 -10.10 -16.78
CA ALA A 327 -15.59 -9.25 -17.97
C ALA A 327 -14.27 -8.71 -18.54
N LEU A 328 -13.19 -8.62 -17.73
CA LEU A 328 -11.90 -8.08 -18.16
C LEU A 328 -10.91 -9.16 -18.63
N ARG A 329 -11.13 -10.42 -18.26
CA ARG A 329 -10.15 -11.51 -18.48
C ARG A 329 -9.70 -11.66 -19.93
N SER A 330 -10.63 -11.60 -20.87
CA SER A 330 -10.33 -11.79 -22.30
C SER A 330 -9.47 -10.64 -22.84
N ASN A 331 -9.82 -9.40 -22.50
CA ASN A 331 -9.08 -8.21 -22.88
C ASN A 331 -7.69 -8.19 -22.24
N LEU A 332 -7.59 -8.41 -20.92
CA LEU A 332 -6.32 -8.43 -20.19
C LEU A 332 -5.38 -9.52 -20.72
N SER A 333 -5.91 -10.72 -20.98
CA SER A 333 -5.13 -11.81 -21.58
C SER A 333 -4.57 -11.43 -22.96
N ALA A 334 -5.38 -10.77 -23.79
CA ALA A 334 -4.96 -10.35 -25.12
C ALA A 334 -3.90 -9.24 -25.07
N VAL A 335 -4.16 -8.18 -24.29
CA VAL A 335 -3.30 -7.00 -24.20
C VAL A 335 -1.95 -7.32 -23.57
N ILE A 336 -1.95 -8.03 -22.43
CA ILE A 336 -0.72 -8.40 -21.73
C ILE A 336 -0.02 -9.54 -22.46
N GLY A 337 -0.79 -10.52 -22.94
CA GLY A 337 -0.28 -11.63 -23.71
C GLY A 337 0.46 -11.19 -24.98
N ALA A 338 -0.03 -10.18 -25.70
CA ALA A 338 0.65 -9.66 -26.89
C ALA A 338 2.06 -9.13 -26.58
N GLU A 339 2.24 -8.47 -25.43
CA GLU A 339 3.54 -7.91 -25.03
C GLU A 339 4.47 -8.95 -24.38
N LEU A 340 3.92 -9.93 -23.65
CA LEU A 340 4.69 -10.95 -22.94
C LEU A 340 4.91 -12.25 -23.73
N ALA A 341 4.10 -12.57 -24.74
CA ALA A 341 4.26 -13.75 -25.60
C ALA A 341 5.67 -13.92 -26.21
N PRO A 342 6.38 -12.88 -26.67
CA PRO A 342 7.73 -13.06 -27.23
C PRO A 342 8.81 -13.34 -26.16
N SER A 343 8.45 -13.48 -24.89
CA SER A 343 9.38 -13.53 -23.76
C SER A 343 9.18 -14.77 -22.86
N GLN A 344 9.98 -14.90 -21.81
CA GLN A 344 10.01 -16.08 -20.92
C GLN A 344 8.85 -16.15 -19.92
N TRP A 345 7.80 -15.35 -20.11
CA TRP A 345 6.71 -15.22 -19.17
C TRP A 345 5.58 -16.19 -19.50
N LYS A 346 5.19 -17.01 -18.53
CA LYS A 346 4.07 -17.94 -18.66
C LYS A 346 2.91 -17.48 -17.78
N HIS A 347 1.74 -17.37 -18.37
CA HIS A 347 0.51 -17.09 -17.66
C HIS A 347 0.01 -18.34 -16.91
N ASP A 348 -0.43 -18.19 -15.67
CA ASP A 348 -0.96 -19.27 -14.82
C ASP A 348 -2.46 -19.55 -15.05
N GLY A 349 -3.14 -18.70 -15.81
CA GLY A 349 -4.59 -18.78 -16.06
C GLY A 349 -5.45 -18.02 -15.05
N TYR A 350 -4.85 -17.49 -13.99
CA TYR A 350 -5.49 -16.79 -12.88
C TYR A 350 -4.97 -15.35 -12.71
N GLY A 351 -4.42 -14.75 -13.77
CA GLY A 351 -3.98 -13.36 -13.77
C GLY A 351 -2.54 -13.16 -13.29
N THR A 352 -1.75 -14.22 -13.19
CA THR A 352 -0.32 -14.11 -12.84
C THR A 352 0.55 -14.61 -14.00
N TRP A 353 1.55 -13.82 -14.34
CA TRP A 353 2.63 -14.19 -15.24
C TRP A 353 3.87 -14.48 -14.40
N ILE A 354 4.46 -15.66 -14.63
CA ILE A 354 5.66 -16.13 -13.95
C ILE A 354 6.76 -16.29 -14.98
N LYS A 355 7.93 -15.72 -14.70
CA LYS A 355 9.11 -15.88 -15.54
C LYS A 355 9.65 -17.30 -15.40
N THR A 356 9.74 -18.01 -16.52
CA THR A 356 10.37 -19.33 -16.58
C THR A 356 11.88 -19.18 -16.56
N LEU A 357 12.54 -19.85 -15.62
CA LEU A 357 14.01 -19.92 -15.57
C LEU A 357 14.50 -20.70 -16.79
N ARG A 358 15.55 -20.19 -17.47
CA ARG A 358 16.26 -20.98 -18.48
C ARG A 358 16.82 -22.23 -17.81
N ILE A 359 16.61 -23.38 -18.43
CA ILE A 359 17.08 -24.69 -17.94
C ILE A 359 18.63 -24.78 -17.97
N ASP A 360 19.32 -23.82 -18.60
CA ASP A 360 20.77 -23.88 -18.83
C ASP A 360 21.65 -23.50 -17.60
N ASP A 361 21.07 -22.98 -16.50
CA ASP A 361 21.84 -22.66 -15.27
C ASP A 361 21.82 -23.78 -14.21
N LYS A 362 21.31 -24.96 -14.57
CA LYS A 362 21.49 -26.18 -13.77
C LYS A 362 22.42 -27.15 -14.49
N ASN A 363 23.71 -26.94 -14.35
CA ASN A 363 24.66 -28.05 -14.41
C ASN A 363 25.68 -27.94 -13.25
N PRO A 364 26.08 -29.09 -12.68
CA PRO A 364 26.49 -29.25 -11.28
C PRO A 364 27.83 -28.64 -10.89
#